data_AF-A0A943SKG1-F1
#
_entry.id   AF-A0A943SKG1-F1
#
_cell.length_a   1.000
_cell.length_b   1.000
_cell.length_c   1.000
_cell.angle_alpha   90.00
_cell.angle_beta   90.00
_cell.angle_gamma   90.00
#
_symmetry.space_group_name_H-M   'P 1'
#
loop_
_entity.id
_entity.type
_entity.pdbx_description
1 polymer ?
#
loop_
_entity_poly.entity_id
_entity_poly.type
_entity_poly.pdbx_seq_one_letter_code
_entity_poly.pdbx_strand_id
1 'polypeptide(L)'
;MELKKEVTPSLLLDFYGQTLTGKQREVMELYYNEDLSLSEIAENQKISRQAALDSIRRAEKHLDQMEQKLGMLEKYRICMAAVQEIERLAKGGQSEQPLMEQIEHIRAVWGDN
;
A
#
# COMPACT_ATOMS: atom_id res chain seq x y z
N MET A 1 -2.57 -19.81 11.34
CA MET A 1 -3.35 -18.85 10.55
C MET A 1 -2.35 -17.98 9.82
N GLU A 2 -2.05 -18.32 8.57
CA GLU A 2 -1.12 -17.54 7.75
C GLU A 2 -1.72 -16.15 7.54
N LEU A 3 -1.06 -15.11 8.02
CA LEU A 3 -1.34 -13.73 7.64
C LEU A 3 -0.92 -13.58 6.16
N LYS A 4 -1.77 -14.06 5.25
CA LYS A 4 -1.89 -13.39 3.95
C LYS A 4 -2.28 -11.96 4.29
N LYS A 5 -1.30 -11.07 4.41
CA LYS A 5 -1.52 -9.63 4.58
C LYS A 5 -2.19 -9.14 3.31
N GLU A 6 -3.52 -9.29 3.23
CA GLU A 6 -4.32 -8.68 2.18
C GLU A 6 -3.87 -7.24 2.04
N VAL A 7 -3.39 -6.90 0.85
CA VAL A 7 -3.03 -5.54 0.52
C VAL A 7 -4.36 -4.79 0.44
N THR A 8 -4.59 -3.88 1.38
CA THR A 8 -5.80 -3.07 1.37
C THR A 8 -5.67 -2.01 0.27
N PRO A 9 -6.69 -1.80 -0.58
CA PRO A 9 -6.66 -0.77 -1.61
C PRO A 9 -6.28 0.62 -1.11
N SER A 10 -6.63 0.97 0.15
CA SER A 10 -6.21 2.22 0.79
C SER A 10 -4.69 2.38 0.87
N LEU A 11 -3.96 1.32 1.21
CA LEU A 11 -2.49 1.35 1.26
C LEU A 11 -1.91 1.49 -0.15
N LEU A 12 -2.48 0.80 -1.15
CA LEU A 12 -2.02 1.01 -2.53
C LEU A 12 -2.32 2.42 -3.03
N LEU A 13 -3.43 3.01 -2.58
CA LEU A 13 -3.77 4.39 -2.89
C LEU A 13 -2.75 5.37 -2.28
N ASP A 14 -2.26 5.11 -1.06
CA ASP A 14 -1.20 5.94 -0.45
C ASP A 14 0.10 5.90 -1.25
N PHE A 15 0.49 4.72 -1.76
CA PHE A 15 1.74 4.54 -2.50
C PHE A 15 1.65 4.99 -3.97
N TYR A 16 0.53 4.70 -4.63
CA TYR A 16 0.40 4.84 -6.08
C TYR A 16 -0.75 5.74 -6.52
N GLY A 17 -1.52 6.34 -5.60
CA GLY A 17 -2.69 7.16 -5.93
C GLY A 17 -2.38 8.38 -6.79
N GLN A 18 -1.15 8.91 -6.73
CA GLN A 18 -0.69 9.98 -7.62
C GLN A 18 -0.57 9.56 -9.09
N THR A 19 -0.54 8.26 -9.37
CA THR A 19 -0.49 7.73 -10.75
C THR A 19 -1.88 7.61 -11.39
N LEU A 20 -2.94 7.74 -10.59
CA LEU A 20 -4.31 7.77 -11.09
C LEU A 20 -4.65 9.15 -11.68
N THR A 21 -5.66 9.18 -12.54
CA THR A 21 -6.27 10.47 -12.90
C THR A 21 -6.93 11.11 -11.68
N GLY A 22 -7.02 12.45 -11.66
CA GLY A 22 -7.63 13.17 -10.53
C GLY A 22 -9.02 12.65 -10.16
N LYS A 23 -9.87 12.38 -11.16
CA LYS A 23 -11.22 11.83 -10.95
C LYS A 23 -11.23 10.42 -10.36
N GLN A 24 -10.31 9.55 -10.81
CA GLN A 24 -10.19 8.21 -10.26
C GLN A 24 -9.69 8.25 -8.82
N ARG A 25 -8.69 9.09 -8.54
CA ARG A 25 -8.16 9.28 -7.19
C ARG A 25 -9.23 9.78 -6.23
N GLU A 26 -9.97 10.81 -6.63
CA GLU A 26 -11.08 11.37 -5.83
C GLU A 26 -12.15 10.31 -5.51
N VAL A 27 -12.57 9.54 -6.51
CA VAL A 27 -13.53 8.43 -6.29
C VAL A 27 -12.97 7.37 -5.33
N MET A 28 -11.68 7.06 -5.41
CA MET A 28 -11.03 6.10 -4.52
C MET A 28 -10.91 6.64 -3.09
N GLU A 29 -10.57 7.92 -2.92
CA GLU A 29 -10.48 8.58 -1.60
C GLU A 29 -11.85 8.59 -0.91
N LEU A 30 -12.91 8.97 -1.63
CA LEU A 30 -14.28 8.95 -1.10
C LEU A 30 -14.70 7.54 -0.67
N TYR A 31 -14.33 6.51 -1.43
CA TYR A 31 -14.73 5.13 -1.14
C TYR A 31 -13.92 4.50 0.01
N TYR A 32 -12.60 4.63 -0.01
CA TYR A 32 -11.71 3.90 0.92
C TYR A 32 -11.30 4.69 2.16
N ASN A 33 -11.36 6.02 2.12
CA ASN A 33 -10.92 6.88 3.23
C ASN A 33 -12.08 7.62 3.91
N GLU A 34 -13.17 7.87 3.19
CA GLU A 34 -14.36 8.55 3.72
C GLU A 34 -15.57 7.61 3.91
N ASP A 35 -15.42 6.31 3.60
CA ASP A 35 -16.46 5.28 3.74
C ASP A 35 -17.78 5.58 3.00
N LEU A 36 -17.75 6.40 1.93
CA LEU A 36 -18.94 6.67 1.13
C LEU A 36 -19.33 5.44 0.29
N SER A 37 -20.64 5.19 0.24
CA SER A 37 -21.21 4.19 -0.65
C SER A 37 -21.12 4.62 -2.11
N LEU A 38 -21.21 3.65 -3.03
CA LEU A 38 -21.24 3.91 -4.48
C LEU A 38 -22.37 4.86 -4.91
N SER A 39 -23.47 4.88 -4.16
CA SER A 39 -24.59 5.77 -4.42
C SER A 39 -24.26 7.21 -4.02
N GLU A 40 -23.66 7.42 -2.85
CA GLU A 40 -23.22 8.75 -2.37
C GLU A 40 -22.11 9.32 -3.27
N ILE A 41 -21.16 8.47 -3.70
CA ILE A 41 -20.12 8.86 -4.66
C ILE A 41 -20.75 9.26 -6.00
N ALA A 42 -21.71 8.47 -6.51
CA ALA A 42 -22.37 8.77 -7.76
C ALA A 42 -23.09 10.12 -7.73
N GLU A 43 -23.77 10.42 -6.62
CA GLU A 43 -24.43 11.71 -6.40
C GLU A 43 -23.42 12.86 -6.32
N ASN A 44 -22.40 12.75 -5.46
CA ASN A 44 -21.36 13.77 -5.29
C ASN A 44 -20.63 14.08 -6.61
N GLN A 45 -20.33 13.04 -7.38
CA GLN A 45 -19.54 13.14 -8.61
C GLN A 45 -20.39 13.40 -9.86
N LYS A 46 -21.72 13.45 -9.72
CA LYS A 46 -22.72 13.59 -10.81
C LYS A 46 -22.53 12.54 -11.91
N ILE A 47 -22.32 11.29 -11.51
CA ILE A 47 -22.16 10.13 -12.40
C ILE A 47 -23.18 9.05 -12.04
N SER A 48 -23.27 7.98 -12.84
CA SER A 48 -24.08 6.82 -12.46
C SER A 48 -23.35 5.97 -11.42
N ARG A 49 -24.11 5.22 -10.60
CA ARG A 49 -23.56 4.22 -9.68
C ARG A 49 -22.66 3.20 -10.39
N GLN A 50 -23.02 2.82 -11.61
CA GLN A 50 -22.19 1.92 -12.43
C GLN A 50 -20.88 2.58 -12.84
N ALA A 51 -20.90 3.85 -13.23
CA ALA A 51 -19.68 4.59 -13.57
C ALA A 51 -18.76 4.76 -12.35
N ALA A 52 -19.31 4.96 -11.15
CA ALA A 52 -18.54 4.99 -9.90
C ALA A 52 -17.85 3.64 -9.64
N LEU A 53 -18.61 2.54 -9.71
CA LEU A 53 -18.07 1.17 -9.56
C LEU A 53 -16.97 0.86 -10.58
N ASP A 54 -17.18 1.21 -11.85
CA ASP A 54 -16.21 0.96 -12.91
C ASP A 54 -14.94 1.81 -12.73
N SER A 55 -15.08 3.03 -12.20
CA SER A 55 -13.94 3.89 -11.86
C SER A 55 -13.08 3.26 -10.78
N ILE A 56 -13.70 2.76 -9.70
CA ILE A 56 -13.01 2.06 -8.60
C ILE A 56 -12.27 0.84 -9.13
N ARG A 57 -12.95 -0.06 -9.85
CA ARG A 57 -12.34 -1.29 -10.38
C ARG A 57 -11.15 -1.04 -11.31
N ARG A 58 -11.24 0.00 -12.15
CA ARG A 58 -10.12 0.38 -13.02
C ARG A 58 -8.95 0.95 -12.22
N ALA A 59 -9.23 1.74 -11.20
CA ALA A 59 -8.20 2.27 -10.31
C ALA A 59 -7.52 1.16 -9.51
N GLU A 60 -8.27 0.26 -8.85
CA GLU A 60 -7.73 -0.92 -8.17
C GLU A 60 -6.79 -1.72 -9.07
N LYS A 61 -7.25 -2.08 -10.28
CA LYS A 61 -6.42 -2.81 -11.25
C LYS A 61 -5.14 -2.07 -11.61
N HIS A 62 -5.19 -0.75 -11.76
CA HIS A 62 -4.01 0.06 -12.06
C HIS A 62 -3.03 0.08 -10.88
N LEU A 63 -3.53 0.26 -9.65
CA LEU A 63 -2.73 0.26 -8.44
C LEU A 63 -2.06 -1.11 -8.21
N ASP A 64 -2.78 -2.21 -8.43
CA ASP A 64 -2.23 -3.57 -8.37
C ASP A 64 -1.10 -3.76 -9.40
N GLN A 65 -1.28 -3.24 -10.62
CA GLN A 65 -0.23 -3.29 -11.65
C GLN A 65 1.00 -2.47 -11.27
N MET A 66 0.84 -1.35 -10.57
CA MET A 66 1.97 -0.58 -10.06
C MET A 66 2.71 -1.38 -8.98
N GLU A 67 2.00 -2.03 -8.06
CA GLU A 67 2.62 -2.87 -7.04
C GLU A 67 3.36 -4.07 -7.66
N GLN A 68 2.78 -4.75 -8.64
CA GLN A 68 3.44 -5.86 -9.33
C GLN A 68 4.75 -5.43 -10.01
N LYS A 69 4.82 -4.19 -10.51
CA LYS A 69 6.00 -3.66 -11.21
C LYS A 69 7.05 -3.09 -10.28
N LEU A 70 6.64 -2.39 -9.23
CA LEU A 70 7.54 -1.59 -8.39
C LEU A 70 7.79 -2.25 -7.03
N GLY A 71 6.80 -2.99 -6.51
CA GLY A 71 6.85 -3.69 -5.24
C GLY A 71 7.04 -2.78 -4.05
N MET A 72 6.65 -1.51 -4.12
CA MET A 72 6.99 -0.52 -3.08
C MET A 72 6.30 -0.80 -1.76
N LEU A 73 5.05 -1.27 -1.79
CA LEU A 73 4.35 -1.62 -0.55
C LEU A 73 5.01 -2.83 0.11
N GLU A 74 5.39 -3.84 -0.66
CA GLU A 74 6.08 -5.01 -0.12
C GLU A 74 7.48 -4.65 0.41
N LYS A 75 8.26 -3.88 -0.35
CA LYS A 75 9.57 -3.35 0.10
C LYS A 75 9.43 -2.57 1.41
N TYR A 76 8.42 -1.71 1.51
CA TYR A 76 8.12 -0.98 2.72
C TYR A 76 7.78 -1.92 3.89
N ARG A 77 6.94 -2.93 3.68
CA ARG A 77 6.58 -3.91 4.71
C ARG A 77 7.80 -4.67 5.25
N ILE A 78 8.69 -5.10 4.36
CA ILE A 78 9.92 -5.79 4.75
C ILE A 78 10.81 -4.85 5.57
N CYS A 79 11.01 -3.62 5.10
CA CYS A 79 11.83 -2.64 5.81
C CYS A 79 11.29 -2.33 7.20
N MET A 80 9.98 -2.10 7.32
CA MET A 80 9.36 -1.82 8.61
C MET A 80 9.45 -3.00 9.58
N ALA A 81 9.33 -4.24 9.10
CA ALA A 81 9.51 -5.42 9.92
C ALA A 81 10.96 -5.54 10.42
N ALA A 82 11.94 -5.31 9.56
CA ALA A 82 13.36 -5.33 9.93
C ALA A 82 13.69 -4.21 10.95
N VAL A 83 13.14 -3.00 10.76
CA VAL A 83 13.29 -1.89 11.71
C VAL A 83 12.71 -2.24 13.08
N GLN A 84 11.50 -2.81 13.12
CA GLN A 84 10.88 -3.26 14.38
C GLN A 84 11.74 -4.31 15.10
N GLU A 85 12.35 -5.22 14.35
CA GLU A 85 13.24 -6.22 14.91
C GLU A 85 14.54 -5.62 15.43
N ILE A 86 15.14 -4.67 14.70
CA ILE A 86 16.31 -3.91 15.16
C ILE A 86 16.00 -3.20 16.48
N GLU A 87 14.86 -2.52 16.58
CA GLU A 87 14.44 -1.85 17.81
C GLU A 87 14.31 -2.82 18.98
N ARG A 88 13.74 -4.01 18.73
CA ARG A 88 13.58 -5.07 19.74
C ARG A 88 14.94 -5.59 20.21
N LEU A 89 15.84 -5.89 19.28
CA LEU A 89 17.18 -6.41 19.56
C LEU A 89 18.04 -5.37 20.32
N ALA A 90 17.98 -4.11 19.89
CA ALA A 90 18.70 -3.01 20.53
C ALA A 90 18.23 -2.77 21.97
N LYS A 91 16.90 -2.75 22.21
CA LYS A 91 16.34 -2.64 23.57
C LYS A 91 16.65 -3.85 24.45
N GLY A 92 16.79 -5.03 23.84
CA GLY A 92 17.12 -6.28 24.51
C GLY A 92 18.60 -6.48 24.81
N GLY A 93 19.47 -5.51 24.51
CA GLY A 93 20.91 -5.59 24.75
C GLY A 93 21.61 -6.72 24.00
N GLN A 94 21.07 -7.11 22.83
CA GLN A 94 21.65 -8.17 22.01
C GLN A 94 22.99 -7.76 21.39
N SER A 95 23.77 -8.74 20.95
CA SER A 95 25.03 -8.49 20.24
C SER A 95 24.78 -7.75 18.92
N GLU A 96 25.82 -7.09 18.39
CA GLU A 96 25.72 -6.31 17.14
C GLU A 96 25.35 -7.17 15.93
N GLN A 97 25.63 -8.47 15.96
CA GLN A 97 25.52 -9.35 14.80
C GLN A 97 24.08 -9.55 14.29
N PRO A 98 23.08 -9.89 15.15
CA PRO A 98 21.68 -9.89 14.75
C PRO A 98 21.17 -8.54 14.21
N LEU A 99 21.67 -7.41 14.73
CA LEU A 99 21.30 -6.09 14.22
C LEU A 99 21.84 -5.88 12.79
N MET A 100 23.10 -6.26 12.57
CA MET A 100 23.73 -6.18 11.26
C MET A 100 23.01 -7.06 10.22
N GLU A 101 22.56 -8.26 10.61
CA GLU A 101 21.76 -9.12 9.72
C GLU A 101 20.46 -8.45 9.26
N GLN A 102 19.75 -7.75 10.15
CA GLN A 102 18.55 -6.99 9.77
C GLN A 102 18.87 -5.79 8.87
N ILE A 103 20.00 -5.12 9.09
CA ILE A 103 20.46 -4.02 8.23
C ILE A 103 20.79 -4.54 6.82
N GLU A 104 21.47 -5.68 6.71
CA GLU A 104 21.74 -6.30 5.41
C GLU A 104 20.46 -6.76 4.71
N HIS A 105 19.48 -7.27 5.46
CA HIS A 105 18.18 -7.62 4.89
C HIS A 105 17.49 -6.38 4.29
N ILE A 106 17.51 -5.23 4.99
CA ILE A 106 17.00 -3.97 4.43
C ILE A 106 17.78 -3.59 3.16
N ARG A 107 19.11 -3.69 3.16
CA ARG A 107 19.92 -3.37 1.98
C ARG A 107 19.57 -4.26 0.79
N ALA A 108 19.36 -5.55 1.00
CA ALA A 108 19.00 -6.49 -0.06
C ALA A 108 17.66 -6.18 -0.73
N VAL A 109 16.70 -5.60 0.00
CA VAL A 109 15.39 -5.17 -0.53
C VAL A 109 15.52 -4.04 -1.56
N TRP A 110 16.57 -3.22 -1.44
CA TRP A 110 16.83 -2.05 -2.28
C TRP A 110 18.05 -2.21 -3.21
N GLY A 111 18.89 -3.24 -2.99
CA GLY A 111 20.10 -3.51 -3.75
C GLY A 111 19.82 -4.11 -5.12
N ASP A 112 20.47 -3.54 -6.13
CA ASP A 112 20.46 -3.80 -7.57
C ASP A 112 19.55 -4.93 -8.10
N ASN A 113 18.51 -4.50 -8.80
CA ASN A 113 17.89 -5.18 -9.92
C ASN A 113 18.44 -4.59 -11.23
#